data_AF-F3FQG4-F1
#
_entry.id   AF-F3FQG4-F1
#
_cell.length_a   1.000
_cell.length_b   1.000
_cell.length_c   1.000
_cell.angle_alpha   90.00
_cell.angle_beta   90.00
_cell.angle_gamma   90.00
#
_symmetry.space_group_name_H-M   'P 1'
#
loop_
_entity.id
_entity.type
_entity.pdbx_description
1 polymer ?
#
loop_
_entity_poly.entity_id
_entity_poly.type
_entity_poly.pdbx_seq_one_letter_code
_entity_poly.pdbx_strand_id
1 'polypeptide(L)' 'DSGFFGSMLPSPDKEGYNTALYVYKWVTEGVEPPKYTAMDDVTLIPRANFQEVLTKIGLWK' A
#
# COMPACT_ATOMS: atom_id res chain seq x y z
N ASP A 1 -11.46 -21.78 -17.80
CA ASP A 1 -10.57 -20.72 -17.29
C ASP A 1 -11.36 -19.49 -16.90
N SER A 2 -11.05 -18.90 -15.73
CA SER A 2 -11.67 -17.64 -15.30
C SER A 2 -11.13 -16.48 -16.12
N GLY A 3 -11.99 -15.56 -16.58
CA GLY A 3 -11.57 -14.35 -17.31
C GLY A 3 -10.71 -13.36 -16.49
N PHE A 4 -10.64 -13.50 -15.17
CA PHE A 4 -9.75 -12.70 -14.32
C PHE A 4 -8.41 -13.42 -14.09
N PHE A 5 -7.33 -12.89 -14.66
CA PHE A 5 -5.98 -13.48 -14.57
C PHE A 5 -5.27 -13.18 -13.24
N GLY A 6 -5.35 -11.94 -12.76
CA GLY A 6 -4.69 -11.46 -11.55
C GLY A 6 -4.96 -9.98 -11.31
N SER A 7 -4.46 -9.42 -10.21
CA SER A 7 -4.61 -8.00 -9.85
C SER A 7 -3.27 -7.32 -9.75
N MET A 8 -3.23 -6.01 -10.02
CA MET A 8 -2.12 -5.16 -9.59
C MET A 8 -2.36 -4.78 -8.13
N LEU A 9 -1.44 -5.15 -7.24
CA LEU A 9 -1.47 -4.84 -5.83
C LEU A 9 -0.59 -3.60 -5.57
N PRO A 10 -1.18 -2.43 -5.26
CA PRO A 10 -0.44 -1.27 -4.75
C PRO A 10 0.02 -1.51 -3.30
N SER A 11 0.59 -0.52 -2.63
CA SER A 11 1.08 -0.62 -1.24
C SER A 11 0.17 0.10 -0.23
N PRO A 12 -1.04 -0.42 0.05
CA PRO A 12 -2.02 0.24 0.91
C PRO A 12 -1.56 0.32 2.38
N ASP A 13 -0.69 -0.58 2.81
CA ASP A 13 -0.02 -0.57 4.10
C ASP A 13 0.77 0.73 4.31
N LYS A 14 1.56 1.12 3.30
CA LYS A 14 2.34 2.37 3.31
C LYS A 14 1.44 3.59 3.15
N GLU A 15 0.46 3.53 2.25
CA GLU A 15 -0.44 4.66 1.99
C GLU A 15 -1.22 5.06 3.24
N GLY A 16 -1.84 4.08 3.93
CA GLY A 16 -2.59 4.35 5.15
C GLY A 16 -1.69 4.88 6.27
N TYR A 17 -0.55 4.22 6.51
CA TYR A 17 0.37 4.59 7.57
C TYR A 17 1.00 5.97 7.35
N ASN A 18 1.54 6.23 6.16
CA ASN A 18 2.22 7.49 5.85
C ASN A 18 1.27 8.68 5.93
N THR A 19 0.04 8.53 5.43
CA THR A 19 -0.95 9.60 5.49
C THR A 19 -1.31 9.94 6.94
N ALA A 20 -1.51 8.94 7.79
CA ALA A 20 -1.75 9.15 9.22
C ALA A 20 -0.55 9.80 9.93
N LEU A 21 0.67 9.36 9.61
CA LEU A 21 1.90 9.93 10.16
C LEU A 21 2.11 11.39 9.73
N TYR A 22 1.81 11.73 8.48
CA TYR A 22 1.88 13.10 7.97
C TYR A 22 0.91 14.03 8.68
N VAL A 23 -0.34 13.59 8.88
CA VAL A 23 -1.31 14.37 9.65
C VAL A 23 -0.84 14.53 11.10
N TYR A 24 -0.35 13.47 11.72
CA TYR A 24 0.18 13.52 13.09
C TYR A 24 1.29 14.58 13.22
N LYS A 25 2.34 14.48 12.40
CA LYS A 25 3.49 15.42 12.45
C LYS A 25 3.08 16.86 12.15
N TRP A 26 2.13 17.06 11.25
CA TRP A 26 1.64 18.39 10.97
C TRP A 26 0.95 19.01 12.18
N VAL A 27 0.11 18.23 12.87
CA VAL A 27 -0.66 18.69 14.02
C VAL A 27 0.21 18.87 15.27
N THR A 28 1.16 17.96 15.53
CA THR A 28 1.95 17.97 16.77
C THR A 28 3.23 18.78 16.67
N GLU A 29 3.86 18.80 15.50
CA GLU A 29 5.19 19.37 15.30
C GLU A 29 5.17 20.57 14.33
N GLY A 30 4.03 20.85 13.68
CA GLY A 30 3.92 21.92 12.69
C GLY A 30 4.61 21.61 11.35
N VAL A 31 5.02 20.35 11.14
CA VAL A 31 5.71 19.93 9.90
C VAL A 31 4.69 19.73 8.79
N GLU A 32 4.64 20.67 7.84
CA GLU A 32 3.71 20.58 6.71
C GLU A 32 4.05 19.36 5.82
N PRO A 33 3.06 18.54 5.43
CA PRO A 33 3.30 17.37 4.60
C PRO A 33 3.56 17.75 3.13
N PRO A 34 4.18 16.86 2.35
CA PRO A 34 4.33 17.06 0.90
C PRO A 34 2.98 17.28 0.23
N LYS A 35 2.90 18.21 -0.73
CA LYS A 35 1.68 18.44 -1.53
C LYS A 35 1.36 17.26 -2.46
N TYR A 36 2.38 16.47 -2.79
CA TYR A 36 2.27 15.29 -3.63
C TYR A 36 3.35 14.29 -3.24
N THR A 37 2.95 13.02 -3.10
CA THR A 37 3.84 11.88 -2.90
C THR A 37 3.46 10.83 -3.94
N ALA A 38 4.34 10.57 -4.90
CA ALA A 38 4.16 9.48 -5.86
C ALA A 38 4.36 8.13 -5.15
N MET A 39 3.53 7.15 -5.48
CA MET A 39 3.64 5.77 -5.01
C MET A 39 3.84 4.88 -6.23
N ASP A 40 5.03 4.30 -6.33
CA ASP A 40 5.44 3.49 -7.50
C ASP A 40 5.45 1.97 -7.21
N ASP A 41 5.20 1.61 -5.95
CA ASP A 41 5.25 0.23 -5.49
C ASP A 41 3.97 -0.53 -5.91
N VAL A 42 4.04 -1.22 -7.06
CA VAL A 42 2.95 -2.05 -7.58
C VAL A 42 3.47 -3.44 -7.94
N THR A 43 2.76 -4.48 -7.50
CA THR A 43 3.11 -5.89 -7.76
C THR A 43 1.95 -6.64 -8.40
N LEU A 44 2.19 -7.37 -9.50
CA LEU A 44 1.18 -8.24 -10.09
C LEU A 44 0.98 -9.50 -9.22
N ILE A 45 -0.26 -9.76 -8.80
CA ILE A 45 -0.67 -10.92 -8.01
C ILE A 45 -1.65 -11.84 -8.76
N PRO A 46 -1.16 -12.86 -9.48
CA PRO A 46 -1.98 -13.97 -9.96
C PRO A 46 -2.38 -14.94 -8.82
N ARG A 47 -3.28 -15.89 -9.14
CA ARG A 47 -3.65 -16.99 -8.22
C ARG A 47 -2.46 -17.78 -7.66
N ALA A 48 -1.34 -17.80 -8.38
CA ALA A 48 -0.15 -18.55 -8.02
C ALA A 48 0.62 -17.96 -6.81
N ASN A 49 0.54 -16.65 -6.55
CA ASN A 49 1.40 -15.99 -5.56
C ASN A 49 0.68 -15.04 -4.60
N PHE A 50 -0.63 -14.81 -4.76
CA PHE A 50 -1.34 -13.79 -3.97
C PHE A 50 -1.24 -14.01 -2.45
N GLN A 51 -1.30 -15.26 -1.98
CA GLN A 51 -1.23 -15.56 -0.54
C GLN A 51 0.15 -15.22 0.04
N GLU A 52 1.23 -15.57 -0.67
CA GLU A 52 2.59 -15.26 -0.23
C GLU A 52 2.83 -13.75 -0.19
N VAL A 53 2.44 -13.05 -1.25
CA VAL A 53 2.61 -11.58 -1.35
C VAL A 53 1.80 -10.88 -0.26
N LEU A 54 0.53 -11.24 -0.06
CA LEU A 54 -0.31 -10.63 0.96
C LEU A 54 0.17 -10.95 2.38
N THR A 55 0.72 -12.14 2.63
CA THR A 55 1.29 -12.50 3.95
C THR A 55 2.51 -11.65 4.27
N LYS A 56 3.40 -11.42 3.29
CA LYS A 56 4.60 -10.58 3.49
C LYS A 56 4.29 -9.14 3.91
N ILE A 57 3.17 -8.60 3.44
CA ILE A 57 2.70 -7.24 3.80
C ILE A 57 1.68 -7.23 4.94
N GLY A 58 1.45 -8.37 5.60
CA GLY A 58 0.54 -8.47 6.75
C GLY A 58 -0.95 -8.37 6.41
N LEU A 59 -1.34 -8.60 5.15
CA LEU A 59 -2.72 -8.54 4.66
C LEU A 59 -3.35 -9.92 4.38
N TRP A 60 -2.76 -11.00 4.91
CA TRP A 60 -3.27 -12.38 4.80
C TRP A 60 -3.29 -13.09 6.16
N LYS A 61 -4.22 -14.04 6.34
CA LYS A 61 -4.54 -14.75 7.59
C LYS A 61 -3.84 -16.10 7.70
#